data_AF-F6Z4J5-F1
#
_entry.id   AF-F6Z4J5-F1
#
_cell.length_a   1.000
_cell.length_b   1.000
_cell.length_c   1.000
_cell.angle_alpha   90.00
_cell.angle_beta   90.00
_cell.angle_gamma   90.00
#
_symmetry.space_group_name_H-M   'P 1'
#
loop_
_entity.id
_entity.type
_entity.pdbx_description
1 polymer ?
#
loop_
_entity_poly.entity_id
_entity_poly.type
_entity_poly.pdbx_seq_one_letter_code
_entity_poly.pdbx_strand_id
1 'polypeptide(L)'
;MNATLARIKTKQVQDFLVGKINQTRGKSYFSYYIGLKRTGPAETDFQWNDGSNMNYTNWRGNEPNKKEQECVQIGTLHGNPYTDLTYQWNDYKCNNPGRYICQRPFKPISSSIETTTDVTYTSTTQEVNTQTMTNASVTSSSPTYYYIIGIVVVIVMLIIGLIMMYCYKTKRIQNFGQDKKQGNAIELQNDRQLVDNEIYNLDIQG
;
A
#
# COMPACT_ATOMS: atom_id res chain seq x y z
N MET A 1 29.50 5.91 3.44
CA MET A 1 28.07 5.68 3.13
C MET A 1 27.86 6.02 1.66
N ASN A 2 27.33 5.12 0.83
CA ASN A 2 27.06 5.41 -0.60
C ASN A 2 25.64 5.98 -0.75
N ALA A 3 25.37 7.13 -0.15
CA ALA A 3 24.05 7.76 -0.13
C ALA A 3 24.19 9.27 -0.39
N THR A 4 23.20 9.86 -1.05
CA THR A 4 23.11 11.30 -1.34
C THR A 4 21.75 11.81 -0.89
N LEU A 5 21.55 13.13 -0.81
CA LEU A 5 20.20 13.67 -0.58
C LEU A 5 19.22 13.23 -1.68
N ALA A 6 17.95 13.09 -1.31
CA ALA A 6 16.89 12.58 -2.17
C ALA A 6 16.57 13.52 -3.34
N ARG A 7 16.34 12.93 -4.51
CA ARG A 7 15.96 13.55 -5.77
C ARG A 7 14.53 13.12 -6.08
N ILE A 8 13.65 14.09 -6.25
CA ILE A 8 12.23 13.84 -6.53
C ILE A 8 11.99 14.19 -7.98
N LYS A 9 12.26 13.24 -8.88
CA LYS A 9 12.21 13.50 -10.33
C LYS A 9 10.84 13.24 -10.95
N THR A 10 9.91 12.65 -10.20
CA THR A 10 8.57 12.29 -10.67
C THR A 10 7.55 12.42 -9.55
N LYS A 11 6.27 12.52 -9.94
CA LYS A 11 5.15 12.48 -8.98
C LYS A 11 5.12 11.17 -8.18
N GLN A 12 5.50 10.06 -8.79
CA GLN A 12 5.52 8.76 -8.11
C GLN A 12 6.53 8.74 -6.96
N VAL A 13 7.73 9.28 -7.16
CA VAL A 13 8.71 9.42 -6.07
C VAL A 13 8.21 10.38 -4.99
N GLN A 14 7.57 11.48 -5.37
CA GLN A 14 6.95 12.41 -4.43
C GLN A 14 5.92 11.69 -3.54
N ASP A 15 4.97 10.96 -4.15
CA ASP A 15 3.91 10.24 -3.44
C ASP A 15 4.50 9.14 -2.52
N PHE A 16 5.49 8.39 -3.01
CA PHE A 16 6.20 7.38 -2.22
C PHE A 16 6.83 7.99 -0.97
N LEU A 17 7.53 9.12 -1.10
CA LEU A 17 8.14 9.83 0.02
C LEU A 17 7.10 10.31 1.02
N VAL A 18 5.97 10.84 0.55
CA VAL A 18 4.84 11.21 1.43
C VAL A 18 4.34 10.02 2.23
N GLY A 19 4.20 8.85 1.59
CA GLY A 19 3.86 7.60 2.27
C GLY A 19 4.86 7.25 3.37
N LYS A 20 6.16 7.36 3.09
CA LYS A 20 7.22 7.09 4.07
C LYS A 20 7.26 8.11 5.21
N ILE A 21 7.13 9.40 4.91
CA ILE A 21 7.12 10.47 5.93
C ILE A 21 5.94 10.28 6.89
N ASN A 22 4.75 9.93 6.38
CA ASN A 22 3.59 9.66 7.21
C ASN A 22 3.75 8.42 8.12
N GLN A 23 4.61 7.46 7.73
CA GLN A 23 4.89 6.25 8.50
C GLN A 23 5.99 6.43 9.56
N THR A 24 6.74 7.55 9.52
CA THR A 24 7.82 7.81 10.48
C THR A 24 7.27 7.90 11.91
N ARG A 25 7.95 7.27 12.87
CA ARG A 25 7.49 7.18 14.26
C ARG A 25 7.45 8.57 14.92
N GLY A 26 6.26 8.96 15.34
CA GLY A 26 5.94 10.27 15.93
C GLY A 26 5.18 11.11 14.92
N LYS A 27 3.91 11.44 15.22
CA LYS A 27 3.05 12.36 14.44
C LYS A 27 3.54 13.81 14.54
N SER A 28 4.85 14.03 14.45
CA SER A 28 5.45 15.34 14.51
C SER A 28 5.59 15.88 13.09
N TYR A 29 5.08 17.09 12.93
CA TYR A 29 5.09 17.86 11.69
C TYR A 29 6.51 18.36 11.42
N PHE A 30 7.32 17.52 10.77
CA PHE A 30 8.68 17.86 10.39
C PHE A 30 8.78 18.21 8.91
N SER A 31 9.75 19.06 8.60
CA SER A 31 10.29 19.24 7.26
C SER A 31 11.64 18.54 7.14
N TYR A 32 11.96 18.11 5.92
CA TYR A 32 13.15 17.34 5.59
C TYR A 32 13.83 17.96 4.38
N TYR A 33 15.14 18.17 4.46
CA TYR A 33 15.94 18.59 3.33
C TYR A 33 16.01 17.51 2.25
N ILE A 34 15.94 17.95 1.00
CA ILE A 34 16.12 17.14 -0.21
C ILE A 34 17.31 17.68 -1.02
N GLY A 35 17.68 16.95 -2.07
CA GLY A 35 18.89 17.20 -2.87
C GLY A 35 18.76 18.29 -3.92
N LEU A 36 17.66 19.06 -3.92
CA LEU A 36 17.46 20.18 -4.84
C LEU A 36 18.15 21.43 -4.27
N LYS A 37 18.95 22.11 -5.09
CA LYS A 37 19.66 23.33 -4.69
C LYS A 37 19.52 24.43 -5.75
N ARG A 38 19.34 25.67 -5.30
CA ARG A 38 19.41 26.87 -6.14
C ARG A 38 20.83 27.06 -6.68
N THR A 39 20.93 27.40 -7.94
CA THR A 39 22.19 27.61 -8.70
C THR A 39 22.29 29.01 -9.29
N GLY A 40 21.22 29.78 -9.26
CA GLY A 40 21.15 31.12 -9.83
C GLY A 40 19.95 31.94 -9.34
N PRO A 41 19.80 33.18 -9.81
CA PRO A 41 18.82 34.13 -9.31
C PRO A 41 17.39 33.92 -9.86
N ALA A 42 17.20 33.11 -10.90
CA ALA A 42 15.88 32.83 -11.45
C ALA A 42 15.15 31.73 -10.67
N GLU A 43 13.83 31.70 -10.76
CA GLU A 43 12.99 30.65 -10.15
C GLU A 43 13.23 29.27 -10.78
N THR A 44 13.73 29.23 -12.01
CA THR A 44 14.09 28.01 -12.74
C THR A 44 15.50 27.51 -12.44
N ASP A 45 16.32 28.31 -11.74
CA ASP A 45 17.75 28.01 -11.54
C ASP A 45 17.96 27.03 -10.39
N PHE A 46 17.45 25.81 -10.52
CA PHE A 46 17.62 24.73 -9.55
C PHE A 46 18.19 23.48 -10.21
N GLN A 47 19.10 22.82 -9.50
CA GLN A 47 19.69 21.54 -9.91
C GLN A 47 19.64 20.54 -8.77
N TRP A 48 19.47 19.28 -9.15
CA TRP A 48 19.66 18.17 -8.23
C TRP A 48 21.15 18.00 -7.91
N ASN A 49 21.46 17.40 -6.77
CA ASN A 49 22.82 17.10 -6.32
C ASN A 49 23.63 16.15 -7.23
N ASP A 50 23.02 15.58 -8.29
CA ASP A 50 23.69 14.84 -9.36
C ASP A 50 23.97 15.71 -10.61
N GLY A 51 23.68 17.02 -10.55
CA GLY A 51 23.80 17.97 -11.65
C GLY A 51 22.66 17.94 -12.67
N SER A 52 21.64 17.08 -12.47
CA SER A 52 20.50 17.04 -13.39
C SER A 52 19.50 18.16 -13.14
N ASN A 53 18.79 18.55 -14.21
CA ASN A 53 17.81 19.63 -14.18
C ASN A 53 16.53 19.25 -13.40
N MET A 54 15.85 20.28 -12.89
CA MET A 54 14.55 20.16 -12.23
C MET A 54 13.41 20.06 -13.26
N ASN A 55 13.18 18.86 -13.81
CA ASN A 55 12.12 18.62 -14.81
C ASN A 55 10.73 18.39 -14.19
N TYR A 56 10.69 17.97 -12.92
CA TYR A 56 9.48 17.84 -12.12
C TYR A 56 9.54 18.85 -10.98
N THR A 57 8.41 19.44 -10.65
CA THR A 57 8.30 20.38 -9.53
C THR A 57 7.07 20.08 -8.69
N ASN A 58 7.19 20.23 -7.38
CA ASN A 58 6.04 20.23 -6.48
C ASN A 58 6.12 21.40 -5.49
N TRP A 59 6.48 22.59 -6.01
CA TRP A 59 6.58 23.82 -5.22
C TRP A 59 5.26 24.15 -4.54
N ARG A 60 5.34 24.64 -3.31
CA ARG A 60 4.20 25.23 -2.63
C ARG A 60 3.78 26.50 -3.36
N GLY A 61 2.49 26.85 -3.28
CA GLY A 61 1.99 28.10 -3.86
C GLY A 61 2.84 29.31 -3.42
N ASN A 62 3.26 30.11 -4.40
CA ASN A 62 4.19 31.24 -4.27
C ASN A 62 5.65 30.88 -3.91
N GLU A 63 6.04 29.61 -3.96
CA GLU A 63 7.44 29.20 -3.88
C GLU A 63 8.01 28.92 -5.29
N PRO A 64 9.31 29.12 -5.50
CA PRO A 64 10.32 29.56 -4.52
C PRO A 64 10.39 31.10 -4.38
N ASN A 65 10.27 31.64 -3.16
CA ASN A 65 10.09 33.09 -2.96
C ASN A 65 11.35 33.89 -2.56
N LYS A 66 12.44 33.26 -2.12
CA LYS A 66 13.61 33.98 -1.60
C LYS A 66 14.92 33.50 -2.21
N LYS A 67 15.60 34.42 -2.90
CA LYS A 67 16.89 34.14 -3.56
C LYS A 67 18.01 33.71 -2.60
N GLU A 68 17.95 34.13 -1.33
CA GLU A 68 18.90 33.72 -0.28
C GLU A 68 18.63 32.32 0.30
N GLN A 69 17.49 31.71 -0.06
CA GLN A 69 17.13 30.36 0.34
C GLN A 69 17.52 29.38 -0.77
N GLU A 70 18.68 28.75 -0.60
CA GLU A 70 19.28 27.90 -1.64
C GLU A 70 18.90 26.42 -1.51
N CYS A 71 18.53 25.95 -0.33
CA CYS A 71 18.20 24.54 -0.09
C CYS A 71 16.70 24.33 -0.12
N VAL A 72 16.25 23.09 -0.36
CA VAL A 72 14.81 22.80 -0.47
C VAL A 72 14.38 21.78 0.56
N GLN A 73 13.19 21.99 1.13
CA GLN A 73 12.57 21.08 2.11
C GLN A 73 11.21 20.56 1.63
N ILE A 74 10.88 19.34 2.05
CA ILE A 74 9.57 18.68 1.93
C ILE A 74 9.02 18.36 3.32
N GLY A 75 7.71 18.46 3.55
CA GLY A 75 7.09 17.99 4.80
C GLY A 75 5.87 18.80 5.22
N THR A 76 5.51 18.72 6.50
CA THR A 76 4.48 19.59 7.07
C THR A 76 5.11 20.92 7.46
N LEU A 77 5.23 21.79 6.47
CA LEU A 77 5.72 23.15 6.63
C LEU A 77 4.72 23.93 7.51
N HIS A 78 5.17 24.51 8.62
CA HIS A 78 4.38 25.27 9.61
C HIS A 78 3.43 24.49 10.53
N GLY A 79 3.59 23.17 10.67
CA GLY A 79 2.92 22.44 11.77
C GLY A 79 1.41 22.25 11.65
N ASN A 80 0.79 22.65 10.53
CA ASN A 80 -0.63 22.44 10.29
C ASN A 80 -0.86 21.29 9.28
N PRO A 81 -1.32 20.10 9.74
CA PRO A 81 -1.59 18.96 8.87
C PRO A 81 -2.84 19.10 7.99
N TYR A 82 -3.68 20.10 8.26
CA TYR A 82 -4.99 20.26 7.61
C TYR A 82 -4.93 21.22 6.41
N THR A 83 -3.74 21.62 5.97
CA THR A 83 -3.60 22.44 4.76
C THR A 83 -3.23 21.56 3.58
N ASP A 84 -3.86 21.82 2.43
CA ASP A 84 -3.55 21.19 1.13
C ASP A 84 -2.11 21.43 0.65
N LEU A 85 -1.34 22.22 1.42
CA LEU A 85 0.05 22.55 1.11
C LEU A 85 1.07 21.62 1.78
N THR A 86 0.60 20.61 2.52
CA THR A 86 1.47 19.63 3.18
C THR A 86 2.26 18.83 2.14
N TYR A 87 3.55 18.63 2.37
CA TYR A 87 4.48 17.89 1.50
C TYR A 87 4.84 18.54 0.16
N GLN A 88 4.42 19.77 -0.09
CA GLN A 88 5.00 20.57 -1.17
C GLN A 88 6.38 21.11 -0.78
N TRP A 89 7.13 21.55 -1.79
CA TRP A 89 8.50 22.01 -1.64
C TRP A 89 8.54 23.47 -1.22
N ASN A 90 9.52 23.80 -0.40
CA ASN A 90 9.78 25.15 0.09
C ASN A 90 11.28 25.40 0.08
N ASP A 91 11.73 26.49 -0.50
CA ASP A 91 13.12 26.91 -0.37
C ASP A 91 13.39 27.42 1.05
N TYR A 92 14.55 27.05 1.58
CA TYR A 92 14.96 27.33 2.95
C TYR A 92 16.46 27.59 3.05
N LYS A 93 16.88 28.19 4.17
CA LYS A 93 18.29 28.51 4.40
C LYS A 93 19.06 27.21 4.68
N CYS A 94 20.11 26.96 3.90
CA CYS A 94 20.91 25.72 4.02
C CYS A 94 21.60 25.55 5.39
N ASN A 95 21.86 26.64 6.10
CA ASN A 95 22.56 26.62 7.39
C ASN A 95 21.62 26.33 8.58
N ASN A 96 20.31 26.23 8.37
CA ASN A 96 19.40 25.86 9.43
C ASN A 96 19.47 24.35 9.69
N PRO A 97 19.69 23.89 10.93
CA PRO A 97 19.68 22.47 11.24
C PRO A 97 18.30 21.87 10.96
N GLY A 98 18.27 20.65 10.43
CA GLY A 98 17.03 19.97 10.11
C GLY A 98 17.25 18.51 9.69
N ARG A 99 16.14 17.77 9.62
CA ARG A 99 16.14 16.38 9.15
C ARG A 99 16.36 16.35 7.65
N TYR A 100 16.74 15.19 7.12
CA TYR A 100 16.97 15.04 5.68
C TYR A 100 16.58 13.65 5.20
N ILE A 101 16.22 13.58 3.92
CA ILE A 101 15.93 12.32 3.24
C ILE A 101 17.13 11.99 2.36
N CYS A 102 17.71 10.83 2.60
CA CYS A 102 18.77 10.28 1.79
C CYS A 102 18.22 9.27 0.80
N GLN A 103 18.92 9.11 -0.31
CA GLN A 103 18.73 8.08 -1.31
C GLN A 103 20.06 7.37 -1.57
N ARG A 104 20.04 6.06 -1.81
CA ARG A 104 21.25 5.27 -2.08
C ARG A 104 20.97 4.24 -3.17
N PRO A 105 21.91 3.93 -4.08
CA PRO A 105 21.69 2.95 -5.13
C PRO A 105 21.07 1.65 -4.59
N PHE A 106 20.00 1.19 -5.22
CA PHE A 106 19.50 -0.16 -4.98
C PHE A 106 20.57 -1.15 -5.44
N LYS A 107 21.08 -1.96 -4.50
CA LYS A 107 21.86 -3.15 -4.84
C LYS A 107 20.88 -4.32 -4.88
N PRO A 108 20.48 -4.82 -6.06
CA PRO A 108 19.80 -6.09 -6.11
C PRO A 108 20.75 -7.11 -5.47
N ILE A 109 20.25 -7.86 -4.48
CA ILE A 109 20.94 -9.06 -4.03
C ILE A 109 21.00 -9.92 -5.29
N SER A 110 22.22 -10.14 -5.80
CA SER A 110 22.50 -11.17 -6.80
C SER A 110 22.12 -12.52 -6.17
N SER A 111 20.83 -12.83 -6.19
CA SER A 111 20.31 -14.13 -5.88
C SER A 111 20.63 -15.00 -7.09
N SER A 112 21.67 -15.83 -6.97
CA SER A 112 21.85 -16.97 -7.85
C SER A 112 20.65 -17.91 -7.68
N ILE A 113 19.56 -17.66 -8.40
CA ILE A 113 18.45 -18.58 -8.51
C ILE A 113 18.82 -19.55 -9.63
N GLU A 114 19.27 -20.75 -9.26
CA GLU A 114 19.24 -21.90 -10.15
C GLU A 114 17.79 -22.12 -10.59
N THR A 115 17.59 -22.07 -11.90
CA THR A 115 16.32 -22.37 -12.54
C THR A 115 16.11 -23.88 -12.46
N THR A 116 15.12 -24.34 -11.69
CA THR A 116 14.54 -25.67 -11.90
C THR A 116 13.06 -25.49 -12.19
N THR A 117 12.75 -25.75 -13.46
CA THR A 117 11.41 -25.84 -14.04
C THR A 117 10.61 -27.02 -13.48
N ASP A 118 9.29 -26.80 -13.46
CA ASP A 118 8.22 -27.79 -13.63
C ASP A 118 7.57 -28.37 -12.37
N VAL A 119 6.29 -27.98 -12.15
CA VAL A 119 5.29 -28.88 -11.56
C VAL A 119 3.97 -28.68 -12.29
N THR A 120 3.69 -29.65 -13.16
CA THR A 120 2.40 -29.96 -13.79
C THR A 120 1.43 -30.55 -12.76
N TYR A 121 0.20 -30.03 -12.66
CA TYR A 121 -0.84 -30.57 -11.79
C TYR A 121 -1.76 -31.53 -12.57
N THR A 122 -1.71 -32.82 -12.21
CA THR A 122 -2.70 -33.84 -12.60
C THR A 122 -3.79 -33.98 -11.53
N SER A 123 -5.05 -34.03 -11.97
CA SER A 123 -6.23 -34.18 -11.11
C SER A 123 -6.78 -35.61 -11.21
N THR A 124 -6.94 -36.29 -10.07
CA THR A 124 -7.41 -37.69 -9.97
C THR A 124 -8.84 -37.74 -9.40
N THR A 125 -9.75 -38.42 -10.10
CA THR A 125 -11.10 -38.79 -9.67
C THR A 125 -11.09 -40.10 -8.88
N GLN A 126 -11.99 -40.25 -7.89
CA GLN A 126 -12.33 -41.54 -7.26
C GLN A 126 -13.84 -41.68 -7.03
N GLU A 127 -14.37 -42.86 -7.38
CA GLU A 127 -15.70 -43.41 -7.06
C GLU A 127 -15.66 -44.16 -5.73
N VAL A 128 -16.75 -44.16 -4.93
CA VAL A 128 -17.07 -45.28 -4.02
C VAL A 128 -18.58 -45.50 -3.85
N ASN A 129 -18.90 -46.81 -3.86
CA ASN A 129 -20.13 -47.57 -3.87
C ASN A 129 -21.23 -47.34 -2.81
N THR A 130 -22.42 -47.76 -3.25
CA THR A 130 -23.69 -48.04 -2.57
C THR A 130 -23.60 -49.13 -1.50
N GLN A 131 -24.38 -49.00 -0.41
CA GLN A 131 -24.96 -50.14 0.31
C GLN A 131 -26.40 -49.85 0.75
N THR A 132 -27.27 -50.82 0.45
CA THR A 132 -28.66 -51.00 0.89
C THR A 132 -28.75 -51.63 2.28
N MET A 133 -29.76 -51.29 3.08
CA MET A 133 -30.41 -52.25 3.98
C MET A 133 -31.83 -51.83 4.40
N THR A 134 -32.78 -52.72 4.06
CA THR A 134 -33.96 -53.23 4.81
C THR A 134 -35.03 -52.31 5.41
N ASN A 135 -36.27 -52.60 5.00
CA ASN A 135 -37.55 -52.06 5.47
C ASN A 135 -37.87 -52.42 6.93
N ALA A 136 -38.51 -51.48 7.65
CA ALA A 136 -39.32 -51.80 8.81
C ALA A 136 -40.56 -50.89 8.91
N SER A 137 -41.72 -51.57 9.05
CA SER A 137 -42.96 -51.16 9.74
C SER A 137 -43.55 -49.76 9.50
N VAL A 138 -44.62 -49.72 8.71
CA VAL A 138 -45.59 -48.61 8.65
C VAL A 138 -46.45 -48.65 9.92
N THR A 139 -46.28 -47.68 10.81
CA THR A 139 -47.25 -47.34 11.85
C THR A 139 -48.10 -46.16 11.37
N SER A 140 -49.42 -46.34 11.34
CA SER A 140 -50.38 -45.31 10.94
C SER A 140 -50.32 -44.12 11.91
N SER A 141 -49.70 -43.03 11.47
CA SER A 141 -49.52 -41.83 12.28
C SER A 141 -50.75 -40.90 12.22
N SER A 142 -51.12 -40.40 13.39
CA SER A 142 -52.23 -39.46 13.61
C SER A 142 -52.07 -38.16 12.80
N PRO A 143 -53.14 -37.50 12.32
CA PRO A 143 -53.07 -36.24 11.55
C PRO A 143 -52.27 -35.12 12.23
N THR A 144 -52.17 -35.12 13.55
CA THR A 144 -51.39 -34.13 14.32
C THR A 144 -49.87 -34.33 14.16
N TYR A 145 -49.41 -35.54 13.85
CA TYR A 145 -48.00 -35.86 13.65
C TYR A 145 -47.42 -35.18 12.40
N TYR A 146 -48.15 -35.20 11.29
CA TYR A 146 -47.74 -34.53 10.05
C TYR A 146 -47.71 -33.00 10.20
N TYR A 147 -48.61 -32.45 11.02
CA TYR A 147 -48.60 -31.02 11.34
C TYR A 147 -47.33 -30.61 12.11
N ILE A 148 -46.96 -31.41 13.12
CA ILE A 148 -45.72 -31.17 13.89
C ILE A 148 -44.47 -31.34 13.01
N ILE A 149 -44.42 -32.37 12.15
CA ILE A 149 -43.33 -32.53 11.18
C ILE A 149 -43.23 -31.32 10.25
N GLY A 150 -44.35 -30.83 9.72
CA GLY A 150 -44.38 -29.66 8.85
C GLY A 150 -43.77 -28.42 9.52
N ILE A 151 -44.12 -28.16 10.79
CA ILE A 151 -43.55 -27.05 11.57
C ILE A 151 -42.05 -27.24 11.76
N VAL A 152 -41.60 -28.44 12.12
CA VAL A 152 -40.17 -28.73 12.32
C VAL A 152 -39.39 -28.53 11.03
N VAL A 153 -39.90 -29.00 9.89
CA VAL A 153 -39.25 -28.83 8.58
C VAL A 153 -39.14 -27.35 8.20
N VAL A 154 -40.19 -26.55 8.44
CA VAL A 154 -40.14 -25.10 8.17
C VAL A 154 -39.10 -24.40 9.06
N ILE A 155 -39.05 -24.73 10.35
CA ILE A 155 -38.06 -24.16 11.28
C ILE A 155 -36.63 -24.55 10.85
N VAL A 156 -36.41 -25.80 10.45
CA VAL A 156 -35.11 -26.27 9.95
C VAL A 156 -34.71 -25.53 8.68
N MET A 157 -35.62 -25.33 7.73
CA MET A 157 -35.35 -24.56 6.51
C MET A 157 -35.03 -23.10 6.80
N LEU A 158 -35.72 -22.46 7.75
CA LEU A 158 -35.42 -21.09 8.17
C LEU A 158 -34.05 -20.99 8.84
N ILE A 159 -33.70 -21.95 9.70
CA ILE A 159 -32.38 -22.00 10.33
C ILE A 159 -31.28 -22.21 9.30
N ILE A 160 -31.46 -23.14 8.35
CA ILE A 160 -30.51 -23.35 7.24
C ILE A 160 -30.36 -22.06 6.42
N GLY A 161 -31.47 -21.37 6.11
CA GLY A 161 -31.45 -20.10 5.39
C GLY A 161 -30.69 -19.00 6.12
N LEU A 162 -30.89 -18.85 7.44
CA LEU A 162 -30.16 -17.89 8.27
C LEU A 162 -28.67 -18.23 8.37
N ILE A 163 -28.32 -19.50 8.54
CA ILE A 163 -26.94 -19.98 8.55
C ILE A 163 -26.28 -19.68 7.20
N MET A 164 -26.93 -20.03 6.08
CA MET A 164 -26.42 -19.77 4.74
C MET A 164 -26.25 -18.26 4.47
N MET A 165 -27.21 -17.42 4.88
CA MET A 165 -27.10 -15.96 4.75
C MET A 165 -25.96 -15.40 5.61
N TYR A 166 -25.79 -15.92 6.82
CA TYR A 166 -24.69 -15.55 7.71
C TYR A 166 -23.33 -15.97 7.14
N CYS A 167 -23.20 -17.22 6.66
CA CYS A 167 -22.02 -17.73 5.96
C CYS A 167 -21.73 -16.93 4.69
N TYR A 168 -22.76 -16.55 3.93
CA TYR A 168 -22.61 -15.72 2.74
C TYR A 168 -22.08 -14.32 3.08
N LYS A 169 -22.65 -13.65 4.09
CA LYS A 169 -22.20 -12.33 4.54
C LYS A 169 -20.76 -12.38 5.06
N THR A 170 -20.44 -13.36 5.90
CA THR A 170 -19.08 -13.51 6.46
C THR A 170 -18.06 -13.81 5.37
N LYS A 171 -18.34 -14.73 4.44
CA LYS A 171 -17.46 -15.00 3.28
C LYS A 171 -17.30 -13.76 2.38
N ARG A 172 -18.36 -12.99 2.15
CA ARG A 172 -18.30 -11.72 1.39
C ARG A 172 -17.42 -10.67 2.07
N ILE A 173 -17.50 -10.53 3.39
CA ILE A 173 -16.66 -9.61 4.17
C ILE A 173 -15.19 -10.04 4.13
N GLN A 174 -14.93 -11.35 4.24
CA GLN A 174 -13.58 -11.91 4.11
C GLN A 174 -13.00 -11.65 2.71
N ASN A 175 -13.75 -11.92 1.65
CA ASN A 175 -13.33 -11.66 0.28
C ASN A 175 -13.04 -10.17 0.04
N PHE A 176 -13.90 -9.27 0.51
CA PHE A 176 -13.65 -7.83 0.42
C PHE A 176 -12.38 -7.39 1.19
N GLY A 177 -12.09 -8.05 2.31
CA GLY A 177 -10.84 -7.86 3.04
C GLY A 177 -9.62 -8.39 2.29
N GLN A 178 -9.74 -9.51 1.58
CA GLN A 178 -8.68 -10.06 0.72
C GLN A 178 -8.46 -9.19 -0.51
N ASP A 179 -9.53 -8.73 -1.18
CA ASP A 179 -9.44 -7.83 -2.34
C ASP A 179 -8.75 -6.51 -1.97
N LYS A 180 -9.04 -5.96 -0.78
CA LYS A 180 -8.32 -4.79 -0.25
C LYS A 180 -6.85 -5.09 0.08
N LYS A 181 -6.56 -6.25 0.67
CA LYS A 181 -5.17 -6.64 0.98
C LYS A 181 -4.36 -6.87 -0.29
N GLN A 182 -4.95 -7.51 -1.30
CA GLN A 182 -4.34 -7.76 -2.60
C GLN A 182 -4.13 -6.46 -3.36
N GLY A 183 -5.12 -5.56 -3.40
CA GLY A 183 -4.99 -4.24 -4.00
C GLY A 183 -3.86 -3.42 -3.37
N ASN A 184 -3.82 -3.34 -2.04
CA ASN A 184 -2.75 -2.65 -1.32
C ASN A 184 -1.38 -3.31 -1.56
N ALA A 185 -1.30 -4.65 -1.62
CA ALA A 185 -0.05 -5.37 -1.88
C ALA A 185 0.47 -5.13 -3.31
N ILE A 186 -0.41 -5.08 -4.30
CA ILE A 186 -0.08 -4.78 -5.69
C ILE A 186 0.40 -3.33 -5.81
N GLU A 187 -0.27 -2.38 -5.15
CA GLU A 187 0.15 -0.97 -5.11
C GLU A 187 1.53 -0.82 -4.45
N LEU A 188 1.76 -1.46 -3.30
CA LEU A 188 3.07 -1.51 -2.63
C LEU A 188 4.17 -2.17 -3.48
N GLN A 189 3.83 -3.16 -4.31
CA GLN A 189 4.78 -3.84 -5.19
C GLN A 189 5.11 -3.00 -6.42
N ASN A 190 4.13 -2.31 -6.99
CA ASN A 190 4.34 -1.34 -8.07
C ASN A 190 5.16 -0.14 -7.58
N ASP A 191 4.88 0.39 -6.38
CA ASP A 191 5.66 1.45 -5.76
C ASP A 191 7.10 1.01 -5.51
N ARG A 192 7.29 -0.23 -5.02
CA ARG A 192 8.62 -0.81 -4.83
C ARG A 192 9.36 -0.94 -6.16
N GLN A 193 8.72 -1.49 -7.19
CA GLN A 193 9.31 -1.69 -8.51
C GLN A 193 9.62 -0.36 -9.22
N LEU A 194 8.83 0.70 -9.00
CA LEU A 194 9.09 2.05 -9.50
C LEU A 194 10.28 2.72 -8.80
N VAL A 195 10.40 2.56 -7.48
CA VAL A 195 11.59 2.99 -6.72
C VAL A 195 12.82 2.17 -7.12
N ASP A 196 12.64 0.89 -7.47
CA ASP A 196 13.70 0.04 -8.00
C ASP A 196 14.13 0.46 -9.42
N ASN A 197 13.18 0.93 -10.25
CA ASN A 197 13.45 1.50 -11.59
C ASN A 197 14.17 2.86 -11.52
N GLU A 198 13.92 3.64 -10.47
CA GLU A 198 14.76 4.77 -10.07
C GLU A 198 15.76 4.35 -8.98
N ILE A 199 16.49 3.23 -9.13
CA ILE A 199 17.64 2.71 -8.34
C ILE A 199 17.93 3.41 -6.99
N TYR A 200 16.98 3.58 -6.06
CA TYR A 200 17.30 4.25 -4.79
C TYR A 200 16.52 3.71 -3.58
N ASN A 201 17.23 3.15 -2.60
CA ASN A 201 16.68 3.00 -1.25
C ASN A 201 16.65 4.38 -0.57
N LEU A 202 15.49 4.78 -0.07
CA LEU A 202 15.30 6.05 0.63
C LEU A 202 15.34 5.83 2.14
N ASP A 203 16.10 6.65 2.85
CA ASP A 203 16.28 6.58 4.30
C ASP A 203 16.08 7.96 4.94
N ILE A 204 15.30 8.00 6.02
CA ILE A 204 14.98 9.24 6.75
C ILE A 204 15.90 9.31 7.96
N GLN A 205 16.87 10.23 7.92
CA GLN A 205 17.82 10.43 9.00
C GLN A 205 17.34 11.58 9.90
N GLY A 206 17.47 11.39 11.20
CA GLY A 206 16.80 12.19 12.21
C GLY A 206 17.71 12.88 13.21
#